data_AF-A0A1D6E9V9-F1
#
_entry.id   AF-A0A1D6E9V9-F1
#
_cell.length_a   1.000
_cell.length_b   1.000
_cell.length_c   1.000
_cell.angle_alpha   90.00
_cell.angle_beta   90.00
_cell.angle_gamma   90.00
#
_symmetry.space_group_name_H-M   'P 1'
#
loop_
_entity.id
_entity.type
_entity.pdbx_description
1 polymer ?
#
loop_
_entity_poly.entity_id
_entity_poly.type
_entity_poly.pdbx_seq_one_letter_code
_entity_poly.pdbx_strand_id
1 'polypeptide(L)'
;MGSGGANTAPLLTPYKMGKFDVSHRVVLAPLTRQRSYGNVPQPHAILYYQQRATKGGLLIAEATGVSDTAQGYKDTPGIWTHEQVEAWKPIVDGVHQKGGIFFCQIWHVGRVSNSSMFTTSNADRFSKL
;
A
#
# COMPACT_ATOMS: atom_id res chain seq x y z
N MET A 1 23.31 -43.79 -2.74
CA MET A 1 23.62 -42.35 -2.86
C MET A 1 22.33 -41.59 -2.60
N GLY A 2 22.08 -41.22 -1.34
CA GLY A 2 20.90 -40.43 -0.98
C GLY A 2 21.13 -38.98 -1.38
N SER A 3 20.35 -38.47 -2.32
CA SER A 3 20.31 -37.04 -2.65
C SER A 3 19.82 -36.29 -1.41
N GLY A 4 20.75 -35.63 -0.70
CA GLY A 4 20.41 -34.69 0.36
C GLY A 4 19.49 -33.63 -0.22
N GLY A 5 18.22 -33.66 0.15
CA GLY A 5 17.24 -32.65 -0.26
C GLY A 5 17.80 -31.29 0.10
N ALA A 6 17.96 -30.41 -0.90
CA ALA A 6 18.45 -29.07 -0.70
C ALA A 6 17.65 -28.43 0.43
N ASN A 7 18.32 -28.10 1.54
CA ASN A 7 17.72 -27.53 2.73
C ASN A 7 17.19 -26.12 2.36
N THR A 8 15.97 -26.08 1.85
CA THR A 8 15.38 -24.88 1.29
C THR A 8 15.01 -23.98 2.46
N ALA A 9 15.59 -22.78 2.52
CA ALA A 9 15.34 -21.86 3.61
C ALA A 9 13.82 -21.69 3.82
N PRO A 10 13.28 -21.87 5.04
CA PRO A 10 11.83 -21.85 5.28
C PRO A 10 11.13 -20.60 4.73
N LEU A 11 11.84 -19.47 4.71
CA LEU A 11 11.37 -18.20 4.16
C LEU A 11 11.08 -18.23 2.65
N LEU A 12 11.77 -19.08 1.90
CA LEU A 12 11.65 -19.23 0.45
C LEU A 12 10.69 -20.36 0.04
N THR A 13 9.98 -20.95 1.01
CA THR A 13 8.98 -21.99 0.73
C THR A 13 7.59 -21.39 0.46
N PRO A 14 6.79 -21.98 -0.43
CA PRO A 14 5.41 -21.57 -0.66
C PRO A 14 4.54 -21.65 0.60
N TYR A 15 3.45 -20.89 0.62
CA TYR A 15 2.47 -20.90 1.71
C TYR A 15 1.06 -20.57 1.23
N LYS A 16 0.04 -21.24 1.79
CA LYS A 16 -1.37 -20.94 1.55
C LYS A 16 -1.86 -19.91 2.56
N MET A 17 -2.09 -18.68 2.13
CA MET A 17 -2.64 -17.60 2.94
C MET A 17 -4.12 -17.38 2.61
N GLY A 18 -5.01 -18.10 3.31
CA GLY A 18 -6.44 -18.06 3.03
C GLY A 18 -6.73 -18.50 1.59
N LYS A 19 -7.24 -17.60 0.75
CA LYS A 19 -7.49 -17.87 -0.68
C LYS A 19 -6.26 -17.67 -1.59
N PHE A 20 -5.17 -17.11 -1.07
CA PHE A 20 -3.99 -16.75 -1.85
C PHE A 20 -2.88 -17.79 -1.70
N ASP A 21 -2.25 -18.16 -2.82
CA ASP A 21 -1.05 -18.97 -2.84
C ASP A 21 0.16 -18.05 -3.01
N VAL A 22 0.98 -17.92 -1.97
CA VAL A 22 2.25 -17.18 -2.05
C VAL A 22 3.40 -18.13 -2.36
N SER A 23 4.33 -17.70 -3.21
CA SER A 23 5.49 -18.51 -3.62
C SER A 23 6.62 -18.49 -2.58
N HIS A 24 6.62 -17.48 -1.71
CA HIS A 24 7.56 -17.31 -0.61
C HIS A 24 6.93 -16.52 0.53
N ARG A 25 7.60 -16.49 1.69
CA ARG A 25 7.11 -15.84 2.93
C ARG A 25 7.73 -14.47 3.19
N VAL A 26 8.46 -13.92 2.22
CA VAL A 26 8.92 -12.52 2.23
C VAL A 26 7.80 -11.60 1.79
N VAL A 27 7.50 -10.57 2.59
CA VAL A 27 6.42 -9.60 2.34
C VAL A 27 7.00 -8.20 2.31
N LEU A 28 6.57 -7.37 1.35
CA LEU A 28 6.80 -5.92 1.44
C LEU A 28 5.82 -5.35 2.47
N ALA A 29 6.37 -4.94 3.63
CA ALA A 29 5.62 -4.24 4.66
C ALA A 29 5.06 -2.91 4.13
N PRO A 30 3.99 -2.37 4.74
CA PRO A 30 3.48 -1.05 4.40
C PRO A 30 4.50 0.03 4.78
N LEU A 31 4.89 0.87 3.82
CA LEU A 31 5.90 1.91 4.00
C LEU A 31 5.38 3.24 3.44
N THR A 32 4.91 4.12 4.31
CA THR A 32 4.50 5.48 3.92
C THR A 32 5.62 6.20 3.20
N ARG A 33 5.35 6.65 1.96
CA ARG A 33 6.35 7.35 1.17
C ARG A 33 6.08 8.85 1.10
N GLN A 34 4.88 9.38 1.27
CA GLN A 34 4.66 10.84 1.12
C GLN A 34 4.99 11.34 -0.30
N ARG A 35 4.63 10.57 -1.33
CA ARG A 35 4.86 10.92 -2.75
C ARG A 35 3.54 11.03 -3.54
N SER A 36 2.40 11.11 -2.85
CA SER A 36 1.06 11.19 -3.43
C SER A 36 0.49 12.60 -3.26
N TYR A 37 0.88 13.51 -4.16
CA TYR A 37 0.47 14.91 -4.12
C TYR A 37 -1.05 15.06 -4.18
N GLY A 38 -1.62 15.89 -3.29
CA GLY A 38 -3.08 16.03 -3.19
C GLY A 38 -3.79 14.73 -2.80
N ASN A 39 -3.09 13.83 -2.11
CA ASN A 39 -3.55 12.47 -1.79
C ASN A 39 -3.78 11.56 -3.01
N VAL A 40 -3.34 11.96 -4.20
CA VAL A 40 -3.48 11.15 -5.42
C VAL A 40 -2.17 10.38 -5.67
N PRO A 41 -2.20 9.04 -5.75
CA PRO A 41 -1.05 8.24 -6.18
C PRO A 41 -0.48 8.73 -7.50
N GLN A 42 0.85 8.74 -7.62
CA GLN A 42 1.53 9.31 -8.78
C GLN A 42 2.03 8.22 -9.74
N PRO A 43 2.21 8.52 -11.05
CA PRO A 43 2.64 7.51 -12.04
C PRO A 43 3.94 6.78 -11.69
N HIS A 44 4.89 7.45 -11.01
CA HIS A 44 6.15 6.82 -10.59
C HIS A 44 5.96 5.67 -9.58
N ALA A 45 4.83 5.62 -8.88
CA ALA A 45 4.52 4.54 -7.94
C ALA A 45 4.35 3.20 -8.66
N ILE A 46 3.98 3.20 -9.95
CA ILE A 46 3.91 1.98 -10.78
C ILE A 46 5.28 1.30 -10.80
N LEU A 47 6.32 2.02 -11.19
CA LEU A 47 7.69 1.50 -11.22
C LEU A 47 8.16 1.09 -9.82
N TYR A 48 7.84 1.90 -8.80
CA TYR A 48 8.22 1.63 -7.42
C TYR A 48 7.71 0.28 -6.91
N TYR A 49 6.43 -0.04 -7.10
CA TYR A 49 5.85 -1.31 -6.68
C TYR A 49 6.24 -2.46 -7.62
N GLN A 50 6.32 -2.23 -8.93
CA GLN A 50 6.79 -3.23 -9.90
C GLN A 50 8.19 -3.76 -9.60
N GLN A 51 9.12 -2.89 -9.21
CA GLN A 51 10.48 -3.29 -8.85
C GLN A 51 10.54 -4.17 -7.60
N ARG A 52 9.50 -4.15 -6.77
CA ARG A 52 9.39 -4.94 -5.53
C ARG A 52 8.49 -6.17 -5.69
N ALA A 53 7.80 -6.28 -6.82
CA ALA A 53 6.90 -7.38 -7.10
C ALA A 53 7.67 -8.57 -7.69
N THR A 54 7.45 -9.73 -7.07
CA THR A 54 7.91 -11.03 -7.52
C THR A 54 6.69 -11.91 -7.79
N LYS A 55 6.85 -12.93 -8.66
CA LYS A 55 5.78 -13.89 -8.93
C LYS A 55 5.38 -14.62 -7.64
N GLY A 56 4.12 -14.49 -7.22
CA GLY A 56 3.59 -15.06 -5.97
C GLY A 56 4.05 -14.34 -4.69
N GLY A 57 4.70 -13.18 -4.80
CA GLY A 57 5.09 -12.36 -3.65
C GLY A 57 3.94 -11.48 -3.15
N LEU A 58 3.85 -11.26 -1.85
CA LEU A 58 2.86 -10.37 -1.23
C LEU A 58 3.46 -8.98 -0.96
N LEU A 59 2.73 -7.96 -1.39
CA LEU A 59 3.04 -6.56 -1.17
C LEU A 59 1.86 -5.88 -0.47
N ILE A 60 2.15 -5.09 0.55
CA ILE A 60 1.18 -4.24 1.22
C ILE A 60 1.49 -2.79 0.84
N ALA A 61 0.50 -2.10 0.29
CA ALA A 61 0.60 -0.71 -0.09
C ALA A 61 0.96 0.17 1.12
N GLU A 62 1.51 1.33 0.84
CA GLU A 62 1.64 2.38 1.84
C GLU A 62 0.29 2.76 2.46
N ALA A 63 0.34 3.36 3.65
CA ALA A 63 -0.85 3.73 4.41
C ALA A 63 -1.76 4.65 3.57
N THR A 64 -2.98 4.18 3.31
CA THR A 64 -3.91 4.81 2.37
C THR A 64 -5.16 5.28 3.10
N GLY A 65 -5.35 6.60 3.13
CA GLY A 65 -6.44 7.22 3.88
C GLY A 65 -7.81 6.92 3.31
N VAL A 66 -8.81 6.78 4.19
CA VAL A 66 -10.22 6.50 3.84
C VAL A 66 -11.10 7.74 3.70
N SER A 67 -10.59 8.89 4.11
CA SER A 67 -11.25 10.18 4.03
C SER A 67 -10.23 11.31 4.10
N ASP A 68 -10.70 12.53 3.92
CA ASP A 68 -10.00 13.76 4.28
C ASP A 68 -9.62 13.81 5.77
N THR A 69 -10.49 13.36 6.68
CA THR A 69 -10.22 13.33 8.12
C THR A 69 -9.21 12.26 8.57
N ALA A 70 -8.91 11.29 7.71
CA ALA A 70 -8.04 10.16 8.02
C ALA A 70 -6.55 10.49 7.98
N GLN A 71 -6.20 11.69 7.51
CA GLN A 71 -4.84 12.09 7.15
C GLN A 71 -4.01 12.55 8.36
N GLY A 72 -2.73 12.16 8.41
CA GLY A 72 -1.78 12.65 9.42
C GLY A 72 -0.38 12.97 8.89
N TYR A 73 -0.08 12.63 7.64
CA TYR A 73 1.17 12.99 6.99
C TYR A 73 0.89 13.57 5.60
N LYS A 74 1.63 14.61 5.24
CA LYS A 74 1.54 15.22 3.91
C LYS A 74 1.82 14.18 2.81
N ASP A 75 1.15 14.33 1.68
CA ASP A 75 1.38 13.57 0.45
C ASP A 75 1.20 12.04 0.61
N THR A 76 0.38 11.61 1.56
CA THR A 76 -0.05 10.22 1.69
C THR A 76 -1.25 9.92 0.79
N PRO A 77 -1.32 8.76 0.14
CA PRO A 77 -2.39 8.47 -0.80
C PRO A 77 -3.74 8.29 -0.10
N GLY A 78 -4.80 8.52 -0.88
CA GLY A 78 -6.19 8.23 -0.50
C GLY A 78 -6.82 7.12 -1.33
N ILE A 79 -8.03 6.72 -0.93
CA ILE A 79 -8.90 5.79 -1.67
C ILE A 79 -10.40 6.14 -1.54
N TRP A 80 -10.73 7.41 -1.28
CA TRP A 80 -12.12 7.85 -1.08
C TRP A 80 -12.70 8.64 -2.25
N THR A 81 -11.87 9.15 -3.16
CA THR A 81 -12.34 9.81 -4.39
C THR A 81 -12.20 8.88 -5.59
N HIS A 82 -13.03 9.11 -6.61
CA HIS A 82 -12.91 8.39 -7.88
C HIS A 82 -11.52 8.56 -8.51
N GLU A 83 -11.00 9.79 -8.53
CA GLU A 83 -9.66 10.11 -9.04
C GLU A 83 -8.56 9.27 -8.36
N GLN A 84 -8.61 9.14 -7.03
CA GLN A 84 -7.66 8.33 -6.27
C GLN A 84 -7.75 6.85 -6.67
N VAL A 85 -8.96 6.32 -6.82
CA VAL A 85 -9.19 4.94 -7.27
C VAL A 85 -8.63 4.72 -8.67
N GLU A 86 -8.90 5.63 -9.62
CA GLU A 86 -8.36 5.54 -10.97
C GLU A 86 -6.83 5.61 -10.99
N ALA A 87 -6.22 6.44 -10.13
CA ALA A 87 -4.77 6.53 -10.01
C ALA A 87 -4.13 5.26 -9.40
N TRP A 88 -4.84 4.52 -8.55
CA TRP A 88 -4.36 3.25 -8.01
C TRP A 88 -4.37 2.12 -9.03
N LYS A 89 -5.36 2.06 -9.93
CA LYS A 89 -5.52 0.96 -10.91
C LYS A 89 -4.23 0.61 -11.66
N PRO A 90 -3.52 1.54 -12.33
CA PRO A 90 -2.31 1.18 -13.07
C PRO A 90 -1.16 0.71 -12.17
N ILE A 91 -1.14 1.12 -10.89
CA ILE A 91 -0.15 0.64 -9.90
C ILE A 91 -0.45 -0.83 -9.56
N VAL A 92 -1.72 -1.15 -9.27
CA VAL A 92 -2.17 -2.50 -8.99
C VAL A 92 -1.93 -3.42 -10.19
N ASP A 93 -2.26 -2.95 -11.40
CA ASP A 93 -2.02 -3.69 -12.64
C ASP A 93 -0.54 -3.96 -12.84
N GLY A 94 0.33 -2.99 -12.54
CA GLY A 94 1.78 -3.19 -12.60
C GLY A 94 2.28 -4.32 -11.70
N VAL A 95 1.74 -4.44 -10.48
CA VAL A 95 2.06 -5.54 -9.56
C VAL A 95 1.51 -6.87 -10.07
N HIS A 96 0.27 -6.89 -10.55
CA HIS A 96 -0.37 -8.09 -11.09
C HIS A 96 0.32 -8.63 -12.35
N GLN A 97 0.83 -7.74 -13.23
CA GLN A 97 1.62 -8.14 -14.39
C GLN A 97 2.93 -8.86 -14.01
N LYS A 98 3.48 -8.60 -12.82
CA LYS A 98 4.62 -9.34 -12.25
C LYS A 98 4.21 -10.64 -11.53
N GLY A 99 2.91 -10.93 -11.47
CA GLY A 99 2.34 -12.05 -10.72
C GLY A 99 2.35 -11.84 -9.21
N GLY A 100 2.52 -10.59 -8.74
CA GLY A 100 2.47 -10.26 -7.31
C GLY A 100 1.04 -10.15 -6.80
N ILE A 101 0.87 -10.28 -5.49
CA ILE A 101 -0.38 -10.05 -4.76
C ILE A 101 -0.25 -8.69 -4.06
N PHE A 102 -1.26 -7.83 -4.19
CA PHE A 102 -1.20 -6.47 -3.67
C PHE A 102 -2.40 -6.15 -2.77
N PHE A 103 -2.13 -5.75 -1.53
CA PHE A 103 -3.16 -5.35 -0.57
C PHE A 103 -3.07 -3.86 -0.29
N CYS A 104 -4.22 -3.18 -0.22
CA CYS A 104 -4.31 -1.80 0.25
C CYS A 104 -4.36 -1.75 1.78
N GLN A 105 -3.44 -1.01 2.41
CA GLN A 105 -3.51 -0.75 3.85
C GLN A 105 -4.48 0.41 4.12
N ILE A 106 -5.69 0.06 4.53
CA ILE A 106 -6.73 1.01 4.93
C ILE A 106 -6.31 1.73 6.22
N TRP A 107 -6.28 3.06 6.19
CA TRP A 107 -5.64 3.85 7.22
C TRP A 107 -6.48 5.03 7.70
N HIS A 108 -6.43 5.28 9.02
CA HIS A 108 -6.94 6.47 9.68
C HIS A 108 -6.03 6.79 10.87
N VAL A 109 -5.46 7.99 10.93
CA VAL A 109 -4.49 8.34 11.98
C VAL A 109 -5.10 8.66 13.34
N GLY A 110 -6.37 9.05 13.35
CA GLY A 110 -7.05 9.50 14.56
C GLY A 110 -6.34 10.72 15.15
N ARG A 111 -6.02 10.65 16.45
CA ARG A 111 -5.39 11.75 17.19
C ARG A 111 -3.98 12.14 16.73
N VAL A 112 -3.35 11.33 15.88
CA VAL A 112 -2.02 11.66 15.31
C VAL A 112 -2.16 12.69 14.17
N SER A 113 -3.38 13.00 13.72
CA SER A 113 -3.65 14.12 12.81
C SER A 113 -3.34 15.47 13.46
N ASN A 114 -3.28 16.52 12.64
CA ASN A 114 -3.19 17.90 13.10
C ASN A 114 -4.03 18.82 12.20
N SER A 115 -4.34 20.03 12.68
CA SER A 115 -5.17 21.00 11.95
C SER A 115 -4.58 21.42 10.59
N SER A 116 -3.25 21.38 10.45
CA SER A 116 -2.57 21.68 9.18
C SER A 116 -2.79 20.62 8.08
N MET A 117 -3.36 19.47 8.43
CA MET A 117 -3.75 18.43 7.47
C MET A 117 -5.07 18.73 6.76
N PHE A 118 -5.88 19.65 7.29
CA PHE A 118 -7.18 19.99 6.70
C PHE A 118 -7.06 21.21 5.80
N THR A 119 -7.62 21.13 4.60
CA THR A 119 -7.84 22.31 3.76
C THR A 119 -8.85 23.24 4.46
N THR A 120 -8.72 24.55 4.21
CA THR A 120 -9.42 25.61 4.96
C THR A 120 -10.93 25.42 5.09
N SER A 121 -11.60 24.71 4.18
CA SER A 121 -13.06 24.47 4.30
C SER A 121 -13.45 23.50 5.44
N ASN A 122 -12.52 22.70 5.94
CA ASN A 122 -12.73 21.78 7.08
C ASN A 122 -12.10 22.27 8.39
N ALA A 123 -11.14 23.19 8.33
CA ALA A 123 -10.53 23.79 9.53
C ALA A 123 -11.60 24.46 10.42
N ASP A 124 -12.62 25.08 9.82
CA ASP A 124 -13.73 25.73 10.51
C ASP A 124 -14.66 24.76 11.26
N ARG A 125 -14.68 23.47 10.90
CA ARG A 125 -15.47 22.47 11.62
C ARG A 125 -14.82 22.03 12.93
N PHE A 126 -13.50 22.14 13.03
CA PHE A 126 -12.73 21.69 14.20
C PHE A 126 -12.30 22.83 15.13
N SER A 127 -12.39 24.09 14.70
CA SER A 127 -12.17 25.26 15.58
C SER A 127 -13.30 25.50 16.59
N LYS A 128 -14.39 24.74 16.49
CA LYS A 128 -15.58 24.85 17.36
C LYS A 128 -15.73 23.71 18.38
N LEU A 129 -14.69 22.89 18.55
CA LEU A 129 -14.57 21.90 19.63
C LEU A 129 -13.45 22.34 20.58
#